data_AF-A0A1D1YVZ2-F1
#
_entry.id   AF-A0A1D1YVZ2-F1
#
_cell.length_a   1.000
_cell.length_b   1.000
_cell.length_c   1.000
_cell.angle_alpha   90.00
_cell.angle_beta   90.00
_cell.angle_gamma   90.00
#
_symmetry.space_group_name_H-M   'P 1'
#
loop_
_entity.id
_entity.type
_entity.pdbx_description
1 polymer ?
#
loop_
_entity_poly.entity_id
_entity_poly.type
_entity_poly.pdbx_seq_one_letter_code
_entity_poly.pdbx_strand_id
1 'polypeptide(L)'
;PEGFEERVRGRGMVVKGWVRQMAILTHRATGAFVTHLGWSSLNEGIMAGLPMITWPLAHDHFINERLVVDMLRLGVKMWGGFRSSLEEEAEKSPVSGEAIAAVVSRFAPPGSADEEVEAMRRRAGEYGDMLRAAVREGGSSYNDLGRLIHDLKAFRRQGGQS
;
A
#
# COMPACT_ATOMS: atom_id res chain seq x y z
N PRO A 1 6.54 -0.86 24.59
CA PRO A 1 6.20 -1.34 25.95
C PRO A 1 7.27 -2.28 26.49
N GLU A 2 7.58 -2.22 27.79
CA GLU A 2 8.53 -3.14 28.41
C GLU A 2 8.13 -4.62 28.18
N GLY A 3 9.11 -5.47 27.88
CA GLY A 3 8.91 -6.90 27.58
C GLY A 3 8.11 -7.22 26.31
N PHE A 4 7.80 -6.25 25.43
CA PHE A 4 6.93 -6.48 24.28
C PHE A 4 7.50 -7.49 23.28
N GLU A 5 8.77 -7.36 22.91
CA GLU A 5 9.43 -8.26 21.95
C GLU A 5 9.44 -9.71 22.44
N GLU A 6 9.54 -9.93 23.74
CA GLU A 6 9.50 -11.26 24.36
C GLU A 6 8.09 -11.86 24.30
N ARG A 7 7.04 -11.06 24.59
CA ARG A 7 5.63 -11.49 24.52
C ARG A 7 5.16 -11.86 23.12
N VAL A 8 5.82 -11.35 22.08
CA VAL A 8 5.48 -11.65 20.67
C VAL A 8 6.46 -12.61 20.01
N ARG A 9 7.49 -13.08 20.73
CA ARG A 9 8.49 -14.03 20.21
C ARG A 9 7.80 -15.27 19.61
N GLY A 10 8.23 -15.66 18.43
CA GLY A 10 7.69 -16.81 17.68
C GLY A 10 6.46 -16.50 16.81
N ARG A 11 5.81 -15.34 17.00
CA ARG A 11 4.64 -14.91 16.20
C ARG A 11 4.72 -13.47 15.67
N GLY A 12 5.71 -12.72 16.10
CA GLY A 12 5.98 -11.35 15.65
C GLY A 12 7.47 -11.02 15.73
N MET A 13 7.88 -10.06 14.91
CA MET A 13 9.25 -9.56 14.83
C MET A 13 9.22 -8.04 14.79
N VAL A 14 10.08 -7.39 15.57
CA VAL A 14 10.27 -5.94 15.56
C VAL A 14 11.64 -5.63 14.95
N VAL A 15 11.67 -4.80 13.92
CA VAL A 15 12.93 -4.32 13.32
C VAL A 15 13.00 -2.81 13.54
N LYS A 16 14.05 -2.35 14.25
CA LYS A 16 14.24 -0.93 14.63
C LYS A 16 14.98 -0.10 13.58
N GLY A 17 15.25 -0.68 12.42
CA GLY A 17 15.94 -0.04 11.31
C GLY A 17 15.22 -0.30 10.00
N TRP A 18 15.90 0.00 8.90
CA TRP A 18 15.34 -0.20 7.57
C TRP A 18 15.24 -1.68 7.21
N VAL A 19 14.17 -2.04 6.52
CA VAL A 19 13.94 -3.39 5.99
C VAL A 19 13.88 -3.36 4.46
N ARG A 20 14.24 -4.47 3.82
CA ARG A 20 13.97 -4.66 2.38
C ARG A 20 12.47 -4.86 2.16
N GLN A 21 11.70 -3.78 2.23
CA GLN A 21 10.23 -3.79 2.21
C GLN A 21 9.68 -4.64 1.07
N MET A 22 10.15 -4.43 -0.17
CA MET A 22 9.71 -5.23 -1.32
C MET A 22 9.99 -6.73 -1.20
N ALA A 23 11.07 -7.13 -0.54
CA ALA A 23 11.35 -8.56 -0.31
C ALA A 23 10.36 -9.17 0.70
N ILE A 24 9.88 -8.38 1.66
CA ILE A 24 8.83 -8.80 2.60
C ILE A 24 7.48 -8.84 1.89
N LEU A 25 7.09 -7.78 1.18
CA LEU A 25 5.79 -7.68 0.53
C LEU A 25 5.57 -8.77 -0.52
N THR A 26 6.60 -9.12 -1.28
CA THR A 26 6.50 -10.18 -2.31
C THR A 26 6.66 -11.60 -1.77
N HIS A 27 6.93 -11.76 -0.48
CA HIS A 27 7.07 -13.08 0.12
C HIS A 27 5.71 -13.76 0.30
N ARG A 28 5.61 -15.05 -0.06
CA ARG A 28 4.36 -15.84 -0.01
C ARG A 28 3.67 -15.90 1.36
N ALA A 29 4.41 -15.65 2.44
CA ALA A 29 3.88 -15.66 3.81
C ALA A 29 3.26 -14.31 4.22
N THR A 30 3.41 -13.26 3.41
CA THR A 30 2.85 -11.95 3.69
C THR A 30 1.38 -11.93 3.29
N GLY A 31 0.50 -11.72 4.27
CA GLY A 31 -0.94 -11.75 4.07
C GLY A 31 -1.58 -10.38 3.89
N ALA A 32 -1.02 -9.31 4.45
CA ALA A 32 -1.59 -7.97 4.35
C ALA A 32 -0.52 -6.93 4.61
N PHE A 33 -0.76 -5.69 4.19
CA PHE A 33 0.14 -4.57 4.40
C PHE A 33 -0.54 -3.43 5.14
N VAL A 34 -0.13 -3.18 6.39
CA VAL A 34 -0.49 -1.95 7.09
C VAL A 34 0.39 -0.83 6.57
N THR A 35 -0.19 0.21 6.00
CA THR A 35 0.57 1.26 5.30
C THR A 35 -0.02 2.63 5.54
N HIS A 36 0.87 3.62 5.57
CA HIS A 36 0.52 5.02 5.69
C HIS A 36 0.10 5.66 4.37
N LEU A 37 0.14 4.90 3.26
CA LEU A 37 -0.32 5.30 1.94
C LEU A 37 0.46 6.44 1.27
N GLY A 38 1.76 6.56 1.56
CA GLY A 38 2.66 7.24 0.63
C GLY A 38 2.60 6.57 -0.75
N TRP A 39 2.67 7.36 -1.83
CA TRP A 39 2.45 6.87 -3.19
C TRP A 39 3.32 5.66 -3.56
N SER A 40 4.59 5.65 -3.16
CA SER A 40 5.49 4.52 -3.39
C SER A 40 5.02 3.26 -2.66
N SER A 41 4.72 3.35 -1.36
CA SER A 41 4.23 2.20 -0.57
C SER A 41 2.89 1.66 -1.09
N LEU A 42 2.01 2.54 -1.57
CA LEU A 42 0.77 2.13 -2.24
C LEU A 42 1.09 1.30 -3.49
N ASN A 43 1.95 1.79 -4.37
CA ASN A 43 2.33 1.08 -5.59
C ASN A 43 3.02 -0.25 -5.28
N GLU A 44 3.88 -0.30 -4.27
CA GLU A 44 4.53 -1.54 -3.82
C GLU A 44 3.52 -2.56 -3.29
N GLY A 45 2.52 -2.13 -2.50
CA GLY A 45 1.43 -3.00 -2.03
C GLY A 45 0.60 -3.57 -3.16
N ILE A 46 0.22 -2.74 -4.14
CA ILE A 46 -0.51 -3.18 -5.34
C ILE A 46 0.37 -4.11 -6.18
N MET A 47 1.63 -3.75 -6.44
CA MET A 47 2.60 -4.59 -7.15
C MET A 47 2.80 -5.94 -6.48
N ALA A 48 2.68 -6.04 -5.16
CA ALA A 48 2.79 -7.30 -4.44
C ALA A 48 1.48 -8.10 -4.45
N GLY A 49 0.36 -7.51 -4.89
CA GLY A 49 -0.95 -8.14 -4.88
C GLY A 49 -1.53 -8.30 -3.47
N LEU A 50 -1.17 -7.40 -2.54
CA LEU A 50 -1.57 -7.50 -1.15
C LEU A 50 -2.77 -6.61 -0.84
N PRO A 51 -3.73 -7.09 -0.03
CA PRO A 51 -4.71 -6.20 0.55
C PRO A 51 -4.05 -5.29 1.60
N MET A 52 -4.57 -4.07 1.74
CA MET A 52 -3.99 -3.02 2.58
C MET A 52 -4.88 -2.65 3.78
N ILE A 53 -4.25 -2.36 4.92
CA ILE A 53 -4.88 -1.72 6.07
C ILE A 53 -4.33 -0.30 6.14
N THR A 54 -5.21 0.69 6.03
CA THR A 54 -4.80 2.07 5.78
C THR A 54 -4.64 2.86 7.08
N TRP A 55 -3.48 3.52 7.20
CA TRP A 55 -3.13 4.41 8.31
C TRP A 55 -2.60 5.75 7.78
N PRO A 56 -3.41 6.56 7.08
CA PRO A 56 -2.93 7.80 6.49
C PRO A 56 -2.40 8.75 7.56
N LEU A 57 -1.21 9.32 7.31
CA LEU A 57 -0.53 10.25 8.24
C LEU A 57 -0.46 11.68 7.74
N ALA A 58 -0.53 11.95 6.43
CA ALA A 58 -0.20 13.26 5.90
C ALA A 58 -0.79 13.52 4.51
N HIS A 59 -1.12 14.79 4.21
CA HIS A 59 -1.35 15.32 2.86
C HIS A 59 -2.20 14.41 1.93
N ASP A 60 -1.59 13.89 0.87
CA ASP A 60 -2.18 13.07 -0.18
C ASP A 60 -2.52 11.66 0.30
N HIS A 61 -2.01 11.21 1.46
CA HIS A 61 -2.31 9.87 1.98
C HIS A 61 -3.81 9.67 2.21
N PHE A 62 -4.55 10.72 2.56
CA PHE A 62 -6.02 10.66 2.70
C PHE A 62 -6.74 10.49 1.34
N ILE A 63 -6.18 11.07 0.28
CA ILE A 63 -6.68 10.90 -1.09
C ILE A 63 -6.38 9.47 -1.56
N ASN A 64 -5.15 9.01 -1.33
CA ASN A 64 -4.71 7.65 -1.62
C ASN A 64 -5.56 6.61 -0.87
N GLU A 65 -6.01 6.93 0.34
CA GLU A 65 -6.90 6.05 1.10
C GLU A 65 -8.27 5.91 0.43
N ARG A 66 -8.86 7.02 -0.03
CA ARG A 66 -10.12 6.99 -0.77
C ARG A 66 -9.98 6.20 -2.07
N LEU A 67 -8.85 6.32 -2.77
CA LEU A 67 -8.54 5.48 -3.93
C LEU A 67 -8.52 3.99 -3.55
N VAL A 68 -7.76 3.61 -2.52
CA VAL A 68 -7.58 2.20 -2.12
C VAL A 68 -8.86 1.58 -1.56
N VAL A 69 -9.57 2.28 -0.67
CA VAL A 69 -10.73 1.76 0.07
C VAL A 69 -12.01 1.90 -0.74
N ASP A 70 -12.31 3.11 -1.22
CA ASP A 70 -13.62 3.41 -1.79
C ASP A 70 -13.69 3.03 -3.28
N MET A 71 -12.61 3.26 -4.04
CA MET A 71 -12.60 3.06 -5.50
C MET A 71 -12.09 1.66 -5.90
N LEU A 72 -10.85 1.32 -5.54
CA LEU A 72 -10.24 0.05 -5.93
C LEU A 72 -10.68 -1.12 -5.04
N ARG A 73 -11.19 -0.83 -3.84
CA ARG A 73 -11.61 -1.82 -2.83
C ARG A 73 -10.51 -2.83 -2.49
N LEU A 74 -9.28 -2.37 -2.35
CA LEU A 74 -8.10 -3.20 -2.04
C LEU A 74 -7.74 -3.20 -0.56
N GLY A 75 -8.51 -2.49 0.27
CA GLY A 75 -8.17 -2.37 1.67
C GLY A 75 -9.28 -1.82 2.54
N VAL A 76 -8.98 -1.73 3.84
CA VAL A 76 -9.87 -1.20 4.87
C VAL A 76 -9.18 -0.11 5.67
N LYS A 77 -9.99 0.78 6.23
CA LYS A 77 -9.55 1.79 7.19
C LYS A 77 -9.16 1.14 8.52
N MET A 78 -8.03 1.53 9.08
CA MET A 78 -7.66 1.09 10.44
C MET A 78 -8.63 1.62 11.51
N TRP A 79 -9.14 2.84 11.35
CA TRP A 79 -10.17 3.41 12.22
C TRP A 79 -11.10 4.36 11.43
N GLY A 80 -12.34 4.52 11.90
CA GLY A 80 -13.38 5.38 11.31
C GLY A 80 -13.57 6.73 12.00
N GLY A 81 -12.62 7.17 12.83
CA GLY A 81 -12.71 8.38 13.65
C GLY A 81 -12.03 9.62 13.06
N PHE A 82 -11.79 10.63 13.90
CA PHE A 82 -11.08 11.85 13.53
C PHE A 82 -9.68 11.54 13.00
N ARG A 83 -9.22 12.35 12.05
CA ARG A 83 -7.94 12.20 11.37
C ARG A 83 -7.36 13.55 11.07
N SER A 84 -6.08 13.70 11.35
CA SER A 84 -5.34 14.92 11.05
C SER A 84 -3.91 14.58 10.64
N SER A 85 -3.34 15.41 9.78
CA SER A 85 -1.91 15.43 9.50
C SER A 85 -1.12 16.27 10.50
N LEU A 86 -1.82 17.00 11.40
CA LEU A 86 -1.21 17.75 12.48
C LEU A 86 -1.03 16.82 13.68
N GLU A 87 0.21 16.65 14.13
CA GLU A 87 0.58 15.76 15.23
C GLU A 87 -0.22 16.08 16.50
N GLU A 88 -0.31 17.35 16.89
CA GLU A 88 -1.08 17.80 18.05
C GLU A 88 -2.57 17.43 18.00
N GLU A 89 -3.15 17.33 16.80
CA GLU A 89 -4.55 16.93 16.64
C GLU A 89 -4.70 15.41 16.60
N ALA A 90 -3.73 14.69 16.01
CA ALA A 90 -3.71 13.23 15.99
C ALA A 90 -3.54 12.65 17.39
N GLU A 91 -2.71 13.26 18.25
CA GLU A 91 -2.50 12.83 19.64
C GLU A 91 -3.78 12.95 20.50
N LYS A 92 -4.69 13.87 20.15
CA LYS A 92 -5.96 14.05 20.86
C LYS A 92 -6.96 12.92 20.60
N SER A 93 -6.73 12.08 19.61
CA SER A 93 -7.61 10.97 19.25
C SER A 93 -6.80 9.70 18.92
N PRO A 94 -6.14 9.09 19.93
CA PRO A 94 -5.35 7.89 19.71
C PRO A 94 -6.24 6.70 19.35
N VAL A 95 -5.78 5.87 18.42
CA VAL A 95 -6.44 4.60 18.07
C VAL A 95 -6.07 3.56 19.13
N SER A 96 -7.07 2.92 19.75
CA SER A 96 -6.83 1.93 20.79
C SER A 96 -6.21 0.64 20.24
N GLY A 97 -5.46 -0.08 21.08
CA GLY A 97 -4.89 -1.37 20.72
C GLY A 97 -5.95 -2.41 20.35
N GLU A 98 -7.12 -2.35 20.99
CA GLU A 98 -8.27 -3.21 20.71
C GLU A 98 -8.84 -2.95 19.31
N ALA A 99 -8.95 -1.67 18.90
CA ALA A 99 -9.39 -1.31 17.56
C ALA A 99 -8.40 -1.81 16.49
N ILE A 100 -7.10 -1.65 16.73
CA ILE A 100 -6.05 -2.16 15.85
C ILE A 100 -6.16 -3.69 15.73
N ALA A 101 -6.29 -4.39 16.86
CA ALA A 101 -6.41 -5.85 16.89
C ALA A 101 -7.67 -6.33 16.16
N ALA A 102 -8.80 -5.65 16.34
CA ALA A 102 -10.05 -5.97 15.66
C ALA A 102 -9.93 -5.89 14.14
N VAL A 103 -9.24 -4.88 13.60
CA VAL A 103 -9.03 -4.78 12.15
C VAL A 103 -8.00 -5.78 11.64
N VAL A 104 -6.84 -5.88 12.31
CA VAL A 104 -5.74 -6.77 11.87
C VAL A 104 -6.16 -8.24 11.90
N SER A 105 -6.94 -8.66 12.90
CA SER A 105 -7.39 -10.06 13.04
C SER A 105 -8.30 -10.55 11.92
N ARG A 106 -8.93 -9.64 11.16
CA ARG A 106 -9.70 -9.98 9.95
C ARG A 106 -8.82 -10.56 8.84
N PHE A 107 -7.55 -10.14 8.78
CA PHE A 107 -6.60 -10.55 7.74
C PHE A 107 -5.89 -11.86 8.10
N ALA A 108 -6.66 -12.84 8.55
CA ALA A 108 -6.21 -14.20 8.78
C ALA A 108 -5.67 -14.86 7.48
N PRO A 109 -4.95 -15.99 7.58
CA PRO A 109 -4.45 -16.71 6.41
C PRO A 109 -5.54 -17.02 5.37
N PRO A 110 -5.18 -17.16 4.09
CA PRO A 110 -6.14 -17.43 3.01
C PRO A 110 -7.07 -18.62 3.30
N GLY A 111 -8.32 -18.52 2.86
CA GLY A 111 -9.36 -19.52 3.14
C GLY A 111 -10.06 -19.33 4.49
N SER A 112 -9.92 -18.16 5.10
CA SER A 112 -10.66 -17.75 6.29
C SER A 112 -12.11 -17.37 5.99
N ALA A 113 -12.94 -17.21 7.03
CA ALA A 113 -14.37 -16.92 6.89
C ALA A 113 -14.71 -15.49 6.45
N ASP A 114 -13.75 -14.55 6.43
CA ASP A 114 -14.01 -13.16 6.02
C ASP A 114 -14.00 -13.04 4.49
N GLU A 115 -15.18 -13.23 3.90
CA GLU A 115 -15.38 -13.20 2.45
C GLU A 115 -14.94 -11.89 1.80
N GLU A 116 -15.05 -10.76 2.52
CA GLU A 116 -14.64 -9.46 2.00
C GLU A 116 -13.12 -9.35 1.95
N VAL A 117 -12.40 -9.86 2.96
CA VAL A 117 -10.93 -9.95 2.91
C VAL A 117 -10.47 -10.85 1.76
N GLU A 118 -11.11 -12.00 1.55
CA GLU A 118 -10.77 -12.88 0.42
C GLU A 118 -11.08 -12.22 -0.93
N ALA A 119 -12.16 -11.44 -1.03
CA ALA A 119 -12.45 -10.64 -2.21
C ALA A 119 -11.41 -9.54 -2.44
N MET A 120 -10.93 -8.88 -1.38
CA MET A 120 -9.82 -7.92 -1.46
C MET A 120 -8.53 -8.58 -1.95
N ARG A 121 -8.19 -9.78 -1.47
CA ARG A 121 -7.01 -10.55 -1.94
C ARG A 121 -7.07 -10.79 -3.44
N ARG A 122 -8.22 -11.24 -3.96
CA ARG A 122 -8.42 -11.47 -5.40
C ARG A 122 -8.23 -10.19 -6.20
N ARG A 123 -8.93 -9.11 -5.82
CA ARG A 123 -8.80 -7.80 -6.47
C ARG A 123 -7.35 -7.29 -6.43
N ALA A 124 -6.69 -7.39 -5.28
CA ALA A 124 -5.30 -6.98 -5.15
C ALA A 124 -4.37 -7.76 -6.09
N GLY A 125 -4.57 -9.08 -6.22
CA GLY A 125 -3.86 -9.91 -7.19
C GLY A 125 -4.06 -9.42 -8.63
N GLU A 126 -5.31 -9.18 -9.03
CA GLU A 126 -5.68 -8.68 -10.37
C GLU A 126 -5.02 -7.33 -10.68
N TYR A 127 -5.13 -6.36 -9.77
CA TYR A 127 -4.49 -5.05 -9.94
C TYR A 127 -2.96 -5.15 -9.94
N GLY A 128 -2.39 -6.06 -9.15
CA GLY A 128 -0.96 -6.35 -9.18
C GLY A 128 -0.50 -6.90 -10.52
N ASP A 129 -1.27 -7.80 -11.12
CA ASP A 129 -1.00 -8.31 -12.48
C ASP A 129 -1.09 -7.20 -13.52
N MET A 130 -2.14 -6.37 -13.47
CA MET A 130 -2.31 -5.23 -14.38
C MET A 130 -1.14 -4.24 -14.27
N LEU A 131 -0.74 -3.89 -13.04
CA LEU A 131 0.31 -2.91 -12.82
C LEU A 131 1.69 -3.43 -13.22
N ARG A 132 1.97 -4.73 -13.00
CA ARG A 132 3.17 -5.39 -13.54
C ARG A 132 3.15 -5.45 -15.06
N ALA A 133 1.99 -5.71 -15.68
CA ALA A 133 1.85 -5.74 -17.14
C ALA A 133 2.05 -4.35 -17.77
N ALA A 134 1.55 -3.28 -17.13
CA ALA A 134 1.67 -1.91 -17.64
C ALA A 134 3.12 -1.43 -17.80
N VAL A 135 4.01 -1.86 -16.89
CA VAL A 135 5.42 -1.42 -16.85
C VAL A 135 6.40 -2.35 -17.58
N ARG A 136 5.97 -3.58 -17.91
CA ARG A 136 6.78 -4.51 -18.72
C ARG A 136 6.92 -4.01 -20.15
N GLU A 137 7.92 -4.50 -20.86
CA GLU A 137 8.12 -4.20 -22.27
C GLU A 137 6.84 -4.49 -23.08
N GLY A 138 6.43 -3.53 -23.91
CA GLY A 138 5.17 -3.56 -24.65
C GLY A 138 3.92 -3.17 -23.86
N GLY A 139 4.03 -2.97 -22.54
CA GLY A 139 2.96 -2.48 -21.67
C GLY A 139 2.59 -1.01 -21.91
N SER A 140 1.43 -0.58 -21.40
CA SER A 140 0.91 0.78 -21.62
C SER A 140 1.87 1.87 -21.12
N SER A 141 2.30 1.82 -19.87
CA SER A 141 3.22 2.80 -19.29
C SER A 141 4.62 2.74 -19.93
N TYR A 142 5.08 1.55 -20.30
CA TYR A 142 6.34 1.39 -21.06
C TYR A 142 6.26 2.12 -22.41
N ASN A 143 5.16 1.93 -23.15
CA ASN A 143 4.94 2.56 -24.45
C ASN A 143 4.76 4.08 -24.32
N ASP A 144 4.08 4.55 -23.28
CA ASP A 144 3.88 5.98 -23.03
C ASP A 144 5.19 6.70 -22.70
N LEU A 145 6.07 6.06 -21.91
CA LEU A 145 7.42 6.57 -21.70
C LEU A 145 8.21 6.63 -23.02
N GLY A 146 8.08 5.61 -23.87
CA GLY A 146 8.68 5.60 -25.20
C GLY A 146 8.20 6.76 -26.08
N ARG A 147 6.89 7.04 -26.06
CA ARG A 147 6.28 8.18 -26.76
C ARG A 147 6.81 9.52 -26.24
N LEU A 148 6.86 9.69 -24.92
CA LEU A 148 7.42 10.90 -24.30
C LEU A 148 8.88 11.13 -24.75
N ILE A 149 9.70 10.08 -24.74
CA ILE A 149 11.11 10.18 -25.19
C ILE A 149 11.19 10.58 -26.67
N HIS A 150 10.33 10.01 -27.51
CA HIS A 150 10.25 10.35 -28.93
C HIS A 150 9.92 11.84 -29.13
N ASP A 151 8.92 12.34 -28.41
CA ASP A 151 8.45 13.73 -28.54
C ASP A 151 9.52 14.72 -28.08
N LEU A 152 10.20 14.44 -26.96
CA LEU A 152 11.34 15.24 -26.50
C LEU A 152 12.49 15.28 -27.51
N LYS A 153 12.78 14.16 -28.19
CA LYS A 153 13.78 14.11 -29.27
C LYS A 153 13.35 14.89 -30.51
N ALA A 154 12.07 14.87 -30.85
CA ALA A 154 11.53 15.66 -31.97
C ALA A 154 11.61 17.16 -31.65
N PHE A 155 11.19 17.57 -30.46
CA PHE A 155 11.25 18.95 -30.00
C PHE A 155 12.68 19.52 -30.02
N ARG A 156 13.66 18.78 -29.49
CA ARG A 156 15.07 19.23 -29.51
C ARG A 156 15.61 19.45 -30.92
N ARG A 157 15.20 18.63 -31.90
CA ARG A 157 15.62 18.77 -33.30
C ARG A 157 15.03 20.03 -33.94
N GLN A 158 13.84 20.44 -33.53
CA GLN A 158 13.16 21.64 -34.01
C GLN A 158 13.71 22.91 -33.35
N GLY A 159 14.04 22.87 -32.06
CA GLY A 159 14.62 24.01 -31.32
C GLY A 159 16.12 24.26 -31.53
N GLY A 160 16.80 23.43 -32.32
CA GLY A 160 18.22 23.62 -32.69
C GLY A 160 18.43 24.24 -34.08
N GLN A 161 17.37 24.71 -34.74
CA GLN A 161 17.40 25.41 -36.03
C GLN A 161 17.15 26.92 -35.92
N SER A 162 17.20 27.48 -34.71
CA SER A 162 17.14 28.93 -34.44
C SER A 162 18.48 29.47 -33.99
#